data_AF-A0A2P7TIK4-F1
#
_entry.id   AF-A0A2P7TIK4-F1
#
_cell.length_a   1.000
_cell.length_b   1.000
_cell.length_c   1.000
_cell.angle_alpha   90.00
_cell.angle_beta   90.00
_cell.angle_gamma   90.00
#
_symmetry.space_group_name_H-M   'P 1'
#
loop_
_entity.id
_entity.type
_entity.pdbx_description
1 polymer ?
#
loop_
_entity_poly.entity_id
_entity_poly.type
_entity_poly.pdbx_seq_one_letter_code
_entity_poly.pdbx_strand_id
1 'polypeptide(L)'
;MFFKIQFPNFFTAFMNKQPQPIETMAVLALAALVLYLWLNHIYLLYAAILLLLTGIFLKPVSEFIHRNWMQLAHVLGKINGVILLGILFFLVLTPLSWVYRLFNKDHLKLKKGESDSYFTQRNHTFTGKDLERMW
;
A
#
# COMPACT_ATOMS: atom_id res chain seq x y z
N MET A 1 7.62 27.66 -20.55
CA MET A 1 8.38 26.74 -21.43
C MET A 1 8.84 25.57 -20.56
N PHE A 2 8.01 24.52 -20.45
CA PHE A 2 8.26 23.40 -19.52
C PHE A 2 9.32 22.46 -20.09
N PHE A 3 10.34 22.18 -19.28
CA PHE A 3 11.48 21.31 -19.56
C PHE A 3 10.99 19.85 -19.67
N LYS A 4 10.87 19.31 -20.90
CA LYS A 4 10.66 17.87 -21.11
C LYS A 4 11.99 17.16 -20.80
N ILE A 5 12.08 16.56 -19.62
CA ILE A 5 13.18 15.65 -19.28
C ILE A 5 13.04 14.42 -20.19
N GLN A 6 13.85 14.35 -21.24
CA GLN A 6 13.91 13.20 -22.13
C GLN A 6 14.76 12.13 -21.46
N PHE A 7 14.10 11.20 -20.76
CA PHE A 7 14.79 10.07 -20.14
C PHE A 7 15.49 9.21 -21.22
N PRO A 8 16.70 8.70 -20.96
CA PRO A 8 17.44 7.89 -21.91
C PRO A 8 16.71 6.58 -22.23
N ASN A 9 16.82 6.10 -23.48
CA ASN A 9 16.14 4.89 -23.98
C ASN A 9 16.41 3.62 -23.15
N PHE A 10 17.54 3.55 -22.45
CA PHE A 10 17.84 2.45 -21.53
C PHE A 10 16.85 2.39 -20.35
N PHE A 11 16.44 3.55 -19.85
CA PHE A 11 15.53 3.62 -18.70
C PHE A 11 14.12 3.17 -19.07
N THR A 12 13.64 3.50 -20.27
CA THR A 12 12.33 3.03 -20.76
C THR A 12 12.33 1.53 -21.05
N ALA A 13 13.45 0.99 -21.54
CA ALA A 13 13.63 -0.45 -21.73
C ALA A 13 13.63 -1.23 -20.40
N PHE A 14 14.26 -0.68 -19.36
CA PHE A 14 14.23 -1.28 -18.02
C PHE A 14 12.82 -1.28 -17.41
N MET A 15 12.10 -0.16 -17.52
CA MET A 15 10.74 -0.02 -16.98
C MET A 15 9.70 -0.91 -17.67
N ASN A 16 9.91 -1.28 -18.93
CA ASN A 16 9.00 -2.14 -19.70
C ASN A 16 9.40 -3.64 -19.67
N LYS A 17 10.35 -4.04 -18.83
CA LYS A 17 10.75 -5.44 -18.74
C LYS A 17 9.67 -6.24 -18.02
N GLN A 18 8.78 -6.87 -18.80
CA GLN A 18 7.76 -7.78 -18.28
C GLN A 18 8.41 -9.06 -17.72
N PRO A 19 7.90 -9.59 -16.59
CA PRO A 19 8.37 -10.85 -16.04
C PRO A 19 8.19 -11.97 -17.07
N GLN A 20 9.23 -12.75 -17.31
CA GLN A 20 9.18 -13.77 -18.35
C GLN A 20 8.38 -14.98 -17.87
N PRO A 21 7.58 -15.64 -18.73
CA PRO A 21 6.84 -16.86 -18.35
C PRO A 21 7.75 -17.95 -17.79
N ILE A 22 8.97 -18.08 -18.34
CA ILE A 22 9.96 -19.06 -17.90
C ILE A 22 10.52 -18.78 -16.50
N GLU A 23 10.71 -17.50 -16.15
CA GLU A 23 11.13 -17.09 -14.80
C GLU A 23 10.05 -17.45 -13.78
N THR A 24 8.78 -17.30 -14.14
CA THR A 24 7.65 -17.64 -13.26
C THR A 24 7.56 -19.15 -13.03
N MET A 25 7.72 -19.95 -14.09
CA MET A 25 7.80 -21.41 -13.98
C MET A 25 8.96 -21.85 -13.07
N ALA A 26 10.14 -21.21 -13.23
CA ALA A 26 11.31 -21.51 -12.41
C ALA A 26 11.09 -21.16 -10.94
N VAL A 27 10.46 -20.01 -10.64
CA VAL A 27 10.12 -19.61 -9.26
C VAL A 27 9.10 -20.56 -8.65
N LEU A 28 8.07 -20.98 -9.40
CA LEU A 28 7.09 -21.97 -8.92
C LEU A 28 7.72 -23.33 -8.65
N ALA A 29 8.62 -23.80 -9.54
CA ALA A 29 9.37 -25.03 -9.33
C ALA A 29 10.30 -24.93 -8.12
N LEU A 30 10.99 -23.79 -7.95
CA LEU A 30 11.86 -23.55 -6.81
C LEU A 30 11.07 -23.52 -5.50
N ALA A 31 9.89 -22.89 -5.48
CA ALA A 31 8.99 -22.93 -4.32
C ALA A 31 8.57 -24.36 -3.97
N ALA A 32 8.22 -25.18 -4.97
CA ALA A 32 7.91 -26.59 -4.76
C ALA A 32 9.10 -27.40 -4.20
N LEU A 33 10.33 -27.11 -4.66
CA LEU A 33 11.55 -27.74 -4.12
C LEU A 33 11.84 -27.31 -2.69
N VAL A 34 11.66 -26.04 -2.35
CA VAL A 34 11.83 -25.56 -0.96
C VAL A 34 10.79 -26.23 -0.04
N LEU A 35 9.55 -26.37 -0.50
CA LEU A 35 8.51 -27.10 0.24
C LEU A 35 8.83 -28.60 0.37
N TYR A 36 9.45 -29.21 -0.63
CA TYR A 36 9.93 -30.59 -0.54
C TYR A 36 10.96 -30.75 0.59
N LEU A 37 11.89 -29.80 0.76
CA LEU A 37 12.88 -29.86 1.84
C LEU A 37 12.25 -29.82 3.24
N TRP A 38 11.08 -29.20 3.37
CA TRP A 38 10.34 -29.16 4.64
C TRP A 38 9.46 -30.40 4.84
N LEU A 39 8.66 -30.79 3.84
CA LEU A 39 7.63 -31.82 3.99
C LEU A 39 8.07 -33.24 3.59
N ASN A 40 9.20 -33.38 2.88
CA ASN A 40 9.79 -34.67 2.44
C ASN A 40 8.84 -35.59 1.64
N HIS A 41 7.82 -35.01 0.99
CA HIS A 41 6.87 -35.76 0.17
C HIS A 41 7.34 -35.85 -1.28
N ILE A 42 7.56 -37.09 -1.76
CA ILE A 42 8.10 -37.37 -3.10
C ILE A 42 7.25 -36.81 -4.26
N TYR A 43 5.95 -36.62 -4.04
CA TYR A 43 5.03 -36.02 -5.03
C TYR A 43 5.41 -34.58 -5.40
N LEU A 44 5.98 -33.80 -4.47
CA LEU A 44 6.43 -32.42 -4.78
C LEU A 44 7.64 -32.40 -5.73
N LEU A 45 8.51 -33.41 -5.63
CA LEU A 45 9.68 -33.52 -6.49
C LEU A 45 9.27 -33.80 -7.95
N TYR A 46 8.32 -34.72 -8.17
CA TYR A 46 7.75 -34.96 -9.49
C TYR A 46 7.05 -33.72 -10.07
N ALA A 47 6.32 -32.97 -9.23
CA ALA A 47 5.65 -31.75 -9.65
C ALA A 47 6.64 -30.65 -10.07
N ALA A 48 7.75 -30.47 -9.35
CA ALA A 48 8.79 -29.50 -9.70
C ALA A 48 9.47 -29.84 -11.04
N ILE A 49 9.79 -31.13 -11.26
CA ILE A 49 10.38 -31.60 -12.51
C ILE A 49 9.40 -31.40 -13.68
N LEU A 50 8.12 -31.72 -13.49
CA LEU A 50 7.09 -31.50 -14.51
C LEU A 50 6.91 -30.01 -14.83
N LEU A 51 6.94 -29.12 -13.84
CA LEU A 51 6.84 -27.68 -14.05
C LEU A 51 8.02 -27.13 -14.85
N LEU A 52 9.23 -27.58 -14.56
CA LEU A 52 10.40 -27.19 -15.36
C LEU A 52 10.34 -27.73 -16.79
N LEU A 53 9.95 -28.99 -16.96
CA LEU A 53 9.84 -29.60 -18.28
C LEU A 53 8.77 -28.90 -19.13
N THR A 54 7.59 -28.68 -18.56
CA THR A 54 6.49 -27.99 -19.25
C THR A 54 6.80 -26.52 -19.52
N GLY A 55 7.53 -25.85 -18.63
CA GLY A 55 7.99 -24.47 -18.81
C GLY A 55 8.95 -24.28 -20.00
N ILE A 56 9.75 -25.30 -20.33
CA ILE A 56 10.72 -25.28 -21.44
C ILE A 56 10.07 -25.74 -22.75
N PHE A 57 9.30 -26.83 -22.72
CA PHE A 57 8.78 -27.47 -23.93
C PHE A 57 7.45 -26.86 -24.41
N LEU A 58 6.59 -26.37 -23.50
CA LEU A 58 5.25 -25.87 -23.84
C LEU A 58 5.11 -24.38 -23.50
N LYS A 59 5.57 -23.52 -24.42
CA LYS A 59 5.35 -22.06 -24.36
C LYS A 59 3.89 -21.62 -24.11
N PRO A 60 2.86 -22.14 -24.82
CA PRO A 60 1.49 -21.65 -24.60
C PRO A 60 0.93 -22.01 -23.22
N VAL A 61 1.33 -23.16 -22.66
CA VAL A 61 0.91 -23.58 -21.31
C VAL A 61 1.61 -22.72 -20.26
N SER A 62 2.91 -22.47 -20.44
CA SER A 62 3.70 -21.58 -19.58
C SER A 62 3.10 -20.16 -19.53
N GLU A 63 2.70 -19.61 -20.67
CA GLU A 63 2.03 -18.32 -20.76
C GLU A 63 0.66 -18.29 -20.08
N PHE A 64 -0.13 -19.36 -20.21
CA PHE A 64 -1.43 -19.45 -19.55
C PHE A 64 -1.28 -19.46 -18.03
N ILE A 65 -0.41 -20.31 -17.50
CA ILE A 65 -0.16 -20.38 -16.05
C ILE A 65 0.42 -19.07 -15.55
N HIS A 66 1.40 -18.49 -16.25
CA HIS A 66 1.97 -17.19 -15.90
C HIS A 66 0.90 -16.10 -15.82
N ARG A 67 -0.01 -16.03 -16.79
CA ARG A 67 -1.09 -15.04 -16.79
C ARG A 67 -2.02 -15.19 -15.60
N ASN A 68 -2.44 -16.41 -15.28
CA ASN A 68 -3.29 -16.69 -14.12
C ASN A 68 -2.55 -16.36 -12.80
N TRP A 69 -1.28 -16.72 -12.71
CA TRP A 69 -0.43 -16.40 -11.56
C TRP A 69 -0.29 -14.88 -11.37
N MET A 70 -0.05 -14.14 -12.45
CA MET A 70 0.05 -12.69 -12.42
C MET A 70 -1.28 -12.01 -12.07
N GLN A 71 -2.41 -12.55 -12.52
CA GLN A 71 -3.73 -12.07 -12.09
C GLN A 71 -3.93 -12.24 -10.58
N LEU A 72 -3.55 -13.40 -10.03
CA LEU A 72 -3.57 -13.64 -8.59
C LEU A 72 -2.68 -12.63 -7.86
N ALA A 73 -1.44 -12.44 -8.31
CA ALA A 73 -0.51 -11.47 -7.73
C ALA A 73 -1.07 -10.04 -7.77
N HIS A 74 -1.77 -9.66 -8.84
CA HIS A 74 -2.39 -8.35 -8.96
C HIS A 74 -3.51 -8.14 -7.94
N VAL A 75 -4.39 -9.14 -7.78
CA VAL A 75 -5.45 -9.11 -6.76
C VAL A 75 -4.85 -9.05 -5.35
N LEU A 76 -3.83 -9.86 -5.10
CA LEU A 76 -3.12 -9.89 -3.82
C LEU A 76 -2.48 -8.53 -3.51
N GLY A 77 -1.86 -7.89 -4.50
CA GLY A 77 -1.28 -6.55 -4.38
C GLY A 77 -2.33 -5.48 -4.05
N LYS A 78 -3.52 -5.54 -4.68
CA LYS A 78 -4.62 -4.63 -4.39
C LYS A 78 -5.13 -4.78 -2.95
N ILE A 79 -5.30 -6.03 -2.51
CA ILE A 79 -5.74 -6.34 -1.14
C ILE A 79 -4.68 -5.87 -0.14
N ASN A 80 -3.40 -6.14 -0.42
CA ASN A 80 -2.29 -5.75 0.44
C ASN A 80 -2.23 -4.22 0.63
N GLY A 81 -2.51 -3.43 -0.41
CA GLY A 81 -2.56 -1.97 -0.29
C GLY A 81 -3.62 -1.50 0.73
N VAL A 82 -4.82 -2.09 0.69
CA VAL A 82 -5.90 -1.77 1.63
C VAL A 82 -5.56 -2.25 3.05
N ILE A 83 -4.99 -3.46 3.17
CA ILE A 83 -4.59 -4.03 4.46
C ILE A 83 -3.49 -3.18 5.09
N LEU A 84 -2.41 -2.86 4.36
CA LEU A 84 -1.31 -2.04 4.85
C LEU A 84 -1.81 -0.67 5.31
N LEU A 85 -2.66 -0.01 4.52
CA LEU A 85 -3.21 1.28 4.89
C LEU A 85 -4.12 1.18 6.13
N GLY A 86 -4.96 0.14 6.19
CA GLY A 86 -5.83 -0.11 7.34
C GLY A 86 -5.04 -0.40 8.62
N ILE A 87 -4.02 -1.26 8.53
CA ILE A 87 -3.12 -1.57 9.65
C ILE A 87 -2.37 -0.31 10.08
N LEU A 88 -1.82 0.47 9.15
CA LEU A 88 -1.10 1.70 9.46
C LEU A 88 -2.03 2.72 10.14
N PHE A 89 -3.26 2.86 9.67
CA PHE A 89 -4.24 3.72 10.30
C PHE A 89 -4.57 3.28 11.73
N PHE A 90 -4.74 1.97 11.94
CA PHE A 90 -5.12 1.43 13.24
C PHE A 90 -3.95 1.36 14.23
N LEU A 91 -2.74 1.02 13.79
CA LEU A 91 -1.55 0.93 14.65
C LEU A 91 -0.83 2.25 14.87
N VAL A 92 -0.92 3.20 13.94
CA VAL A 92 -0.20 4.49 14.04
C VAL A 92 -1.17 5.62 14.34
N LEU A 93 -2.15 5.87 13.45
CA LEU A 93 -3.03 7.04 13.57
C LEU A 93 -3.97 6.95 14.78
N THR A 94 -4.51 5.77 15.06
CA THR A 94 -5.47 5.56 16.16
C THR A 94 -4.83 5.79 17.54
N PRO A 95 -3.69 5.16 17.91
CA PRO A 95 -3.05 5.47 19.19
C PRO A 95 -2.52 6.91 19.21
N LEU A 96 -2.04 7.46 18.09
CA LEU A 96 -1.63 8.86 18.02
C LEU A 96 -2.80 9.81 18.35
N SER A 97 -3.99 9.54 17.84
CA SER A 97 -5.20 10.31 18.15
C SER A 97 -5.60 10.17 19.62
N TRP A 98 -5.43 8.98 20.19
CA TRP A 98 -5.74 8.73 21.59
C TRP A 98 -4.78 9.44 22.54
N VAL A 99 -3.49 9.39 22.22
CA VAL A 99 -2.42 10.15 22.89
C VAL A 99 -2.69 11.64 22.76
N TYR A 100 -2.99 12.15 21.56
CA TYR A 100 -3.36 13.55 21.36
C TYR A 100 -4.56 13.94 22.22
N ARG A 101 -5.59 13.10 22.33
CA ARG A 101 -6.77 13.36 23.18
C ARG A 101 -6.44 13.32 24.68
N LEU A 102 -5.45 12.54 25.12
CA LEU A 102 -4.98 12.50 26.50
C LEU A 102 -4.18 13.76 26.87
N PHE A 103 -3.33 14.25 25.96
CA PHE A 103 -2.50 15.43 26.21
C PHE A 103 -3.22 16.75 25.93
N ASN A 104 -4.12 16.78 24.94
CA ASN A 104 -4.80 17.99 24.50
C ASN A 104 -6.12 18.17 25.26
N LYS A 105 -6.05 18.79 26.45
CA LYS A 105 -7.22 19.19 27.24
C LYS A 105 -8.00 20.31 26.52
N ASP A 106 -9.04 19.91 25.80
CA ASP A 106 -10.26 20.68 25.52
C ASP A 106 -10.07 22.19 25.19
N HIS A 107 -9.17 22.51 24.26
CA HIS A 107 -8.98 23.90 23.80
C HIS A 107 -10.24 24.48 23.15
N LEU A 108 -11.10 23.61 22.62
CA LEU A 108 -12.31 24.02 21.91
C LEU A 108 -13.49 24.35 22.85
N LYS A 109 -13.33 24.26 24.18
CA LYS A 109 -14.43 24.44 25.15
C LYS A 109 -15.71 23.72 24.71
N LEU A 110 -15.58 22.49 24.19
CA LEU A 110 -16.71 21.74 23.62
C LEU A 110 -17.58 21.11 24.71
N LYS A 111 -17.03 20.91 25.91
CA LYS A 111 -17.83 20.64 27.10
C LYS A 111 -18.48 21.94 27.57
N LYS A 112 -19.82 21.95 27.61
CA LYS A 112 -20.62 23.02 28.22
C LYS A 112 -20.09 23.27 29.63
N GLY A 113 -19.45 24.40 29.85
CA GLY A 113 -19.15 24.91 31.20
C GLY A 113 -20.43 25.39 31.88
N GLU A 114 -20.34 25.86 33.12
CA GLU A 114 -21.48 26.41 33.88
C GLU A 114 -22.20 27.61 33.20
N SER A 115 -21.65 28.15 32.11
CA SER A 115 -22.24 29.25 31.35
C SER A 115 -23.27 28.77 30.33
N ASP A 116 -24.37 29.51 30.20
CA ASP A 116 -25.49 29.17 29.29
C ASP A 116 -25.14 29.35 27.80
N SER A 117 -23.97 29.90 27.50
CA SER A 117 -23.48 30.17 26.15
C SER A 117 -21.99 29.91 26.02
N TYR A 118 -21.55 29.46 24.85
CA TYR A 118 -20.14 29.32 24.46
C TYR A 118 -19.49 30.68 24.11
N PHE A 119 -20.28 31.75 24.06
CA PHE A 119 -19.79 33.08 23.74
C PHE A 119 -19.05 33.67 24.95
N THR A 120 -17.79 34.04 24.73
CA THR A 120 -17.02 34.82 25.72
C THR A 120 -17.43 36.29 25.63
N GLN A 121 -17.92 36.90 26.71
CA GLN A 121 -18.17 38.35 26.75
C GLN A 121 -16.87 39.11 26.51
N ARG A 122 -16.75 39.76 25.34
CA ARG A 122 -15.65 40.67 25.02
C ARG A 122 -16.07 42.10 25.34
N ASN A 123 -15.87 42.53 26.57
CA ASN A 123 -15.98 43.95 26.96
C ASN A 123 -14.74 44.70 26.46
N HIS A 124 -14.62 44.86 25.15
CA HIS A 124 -13.58 45.69 24.54
C HIS A 124 -14.22 46.97 23.99
N THR A 125 -13.60 48.10 24.24
CA THR A 125 -13.99 49.40 23.71
C THR A 125 -13.52 49.47 22.27
N PHE A 126 -14.46 49.47 21.32
CA PHE A 126 -14.15 49.52 19.89
C PHE A 126 -13.34 50.78 19.56
N THR A 127 -12.18 50.60 18.95
CA THR A 127 -11.35 51.71 18.47
C THR A 127 -11.38 51.76 16.94
N GLY A 128 -11.17 52.94 16.35
CA GLY A 128 -11.22 53.10 14.89
C GLY A 128 -10.25 52.19 14.10
N LYS A 129 -9.15 51.75 14.73
CA LYS A 129 -8.19 50.81 14.15
C LYS A 129 -8.75 49.39 13.96
N ASP A 130 -9.76 48.99 14.73
CA ASP A 130 -10.40 47.67 14.60
C ASP A 130 -11.33 47.59 13.37
N LEU A 131 -11.78 48.75 12.87
CA LEU A 131 -12.64 48.85 11.69
C LEU A 131 -11.86 48.88 10.38
N GLU A 132 -10.53 49.03 10.42
CA GLU A 132 -9.68 49.02 9.23
C GLU A 132 -9.42 47.59 8.69
N ARG A 133 -9.65 46.56 9.51
CA ARG A 133 -9.51 45.15 9.10
C ARG A 133 -10.74 44.34 9.51
N MET A 134 -11.83 44.55 8.77
CA MET A 134 -13.11 43.86 8.98
C MET A 134 -13.18 42.45 8.36
N TRP A 135 -12.13 41.97 7.68
CA TRP A 135 -12.07 40.63 7.06
C TRP A 135 -10.82 39.86 7.49
#